data_AF-A0A533BGE8-F1
#
_entry.id   AF-A0A533BGE8-F1
#
_cell.length_a   1.000
_cell.length_b   1.000
_cell.length_c   1.000
_cell.angle_alpha   90.00
_cell.angle_beta   90.00
_cell.angle_gamma   90.00
#
_symmetry.space_group_name_H-M   'P 1'
#
loop_
_entity.id
_entity.type
_entity.pdbx_description
1 polymer ?
#
loop_
_entity_poly.entity_id
_entity_poly.type
_entity_poly.pdbx_seq_one_letter_code
_entity_poly.pdbx_strand_id
1 'polypeptide(L)' 'MVRPLRVLVIEDNEDDAALLLRELQRGGYEPVARRVETPAAMHHALQQETARR' A
#
# COMPACT_ATOMS: atom_id res chain seq x y z
N MET A 1 -0.99 6.45 -19.88
CA MET A 1 0.13 6.82 -18.99
C MET A 1 -0.18 6.24 -17.62
N VAL A 2 0.69 5.39 -17.08
CA VAL A 2 0.53 4.85 -15.72
C VAL A 2 1.09 5.83 -14.70
N ARG A 3 0.41 6.00 -13.55
CA ARG A 3 0.78 6.96 -12.51
C ARG A 3 1.38 6.23 -11.30
N PRO A 4 2.66 6.44 -10.94
CA PRO A 4 3.24 5.84 -9.75
C PRO A 4 2.45 6.23 -8.49
N LEU A 5 2.15 5.25 -7.64
CA LEU A 5 1.40 5.47 -6.40
C LEU A 5 2.02 4.67 -5.26
N ARG A 6 2.38 5.33 -4.17
CA ARG A 6 2.86 4.64 -2.96
C ARG A 6 1.68 4.31 -2.06
N VAL A 7 1.53 3.05 -1.68
CA VAL A 7 0.35 2.56 -0.96
C VAL A 7 0.78 1.82 0.30
N LEU A 8 0.21 2.18 1.44
CA LEU A 8 0.24 1.37 2.65
C LEU A 8 -1.11 0.68 2.78
N VAL A 9 -1.14 -0.65 2.67
CA VAL A 9 -2.36 -1.45 2.77
C VAL A 9 -2.44 -2.03 4.18
N ILE A 10 -3.54 -1.76 4.87
CA ILE A 10 -3.84 -2.36 6.18
C ILE A 10 -4.88 -3.44 5.95
N GLU A 11 -4.42 -4.69 5.88
CA GLU A 11 -5.26 -5.83 5.53
C GLU A 11 -4.61 -7.12 6.06
N ASP A 12 -5.39 -7.94 6.77
CA ASP A 12 -4.94 -9.21 7.35
C ASP A 12 -4.98 -10.36 6.33
N ASN A 13 -5.78 -10.23 5.28
CA ASN A 13 -5.81 -11.16 4.15
C ASN A 13 -4.94 -10.70 2.96
N GLU A 14 -3.99 -11.54 2.56
CA GLU A 14 -3.12 -11.28 1.41
C GLU A 14 -3.89 -11.24 0.08
N ASP A 15 -4.92 -12.08 -0.09
CA ASP A 15 -5.70 -12.14 -1.32
C ASP A 15 -6.54 -10.87 -1.51
N ASP A 16 -7.15 -10.36 -0.44
CA ASP A 16 -7.94 -9.13 -0.48
C ASP A 16 -7.04 -7.92 -0.79
N ALA A 17 -5.85 -7.86 -0.19
CA ALA A 17 -4.84 -6.86 -0.52
C ALA A 17 -4.43 -6.93 -2.00
N ALA A 18 -4.25 -8.14 -2.56
CA ALA A 18 -3.91 -8.32 -3.96
C ALA A 18 -5.03 -7.84 -4.91
N LEU A 19 -6.30 -8.03 -4.54
CA LEU A 19 -7.43 -7.50 -5.30
C LEU A 19 -7.43 -5.96 -5.34
N LEU A 20 -7.18 -5.31 -4.19
CA LEU A 20 -7.09 -3.85 -4.12
C LEU A 20 -5.97 -3.30 -5.05
N LEU A 21 -4.80 -3.95 -5.06
CA LEU A 21 -3.70 -3.54 -5.93
C LEU A 21 -4.02 -3.71 -7.42
N ARG A 22 -4.74 -4.78 -7.79
CA ARG A 22 -5.21 -5.00 -9.16
C ARG A 22 -6.19 -3.92 -9.61
N GLU A 23 -7.10 -3.48 -8.74
CA GLU A 23 -8.04 -2.40 -9.09
C GLU A 23 -7.32 -1.05 -9.25
N LEU A 24 -6.31 -0.77 -8.44
CA LEU A 24 -5.45 0.41 -8.65
C LEU A 24 -4.73 0.35 -10.01
N GLN A 25 -4.20 -0.81 -10.38
CA GLN A 25 -3.57 -1.02 -11.69
C GLN A 25 -4.56 -0.81 -12.84
N ARG A 26 -5.78 -1.37 -12.73
CA ARG A 26 -6.87 -1.17 -13.70
C ARG A 26 -7.27 0.31 -13.82
N GLY A 27 -7.18 1.07 -12.72
CA GLY A 27 -7.38 2.52 -12.68
C GLY A 27 -6.24 3.36 -13.28
N GLY A 28 -5.21 2.73 -13.86
CA GLY A 28 -4.08 3.41 -14.48
C GLY A 28 -3.01 3.88 -13.48
N TYR A 29 -2.96 3.28 -12.30
CA TYR A 29 -1.86 3.49 -11.35
C TYR A 29 -0.81 2.38 -11.46
N GLU A 30 0.39 2.69 -10.96
CA GLU A 30 1.47 1.74 -10.74
C GLU A 30 1.75 1.70 -9.23
N PRO A 31 1.06 0.84 -8.47
CA PRO A 31 1.15 0.83 -7.01
C PRO A 31 2.46 0.18 -6.55
N VAL A 32 3.22 0.92 -5.74
CA VAL A 32 4.31 0.41 -4.90
C VAL A 32 3.75 0.26 -3.49
N ALA A 33 3.42 -0.98 -3.11
CA ALA A 33 2.64 -1.26 -1.93
C ALA A 33 3.44 -1.94 -0.81
N ARG A 34 3.10 -1.57 0.44
CA ARG A 34 3.50 -2.30 1.66
C ARG A 34 2.24 -2.74 2.39
N ARG A 35 2.12 -4.03 2.72
CA ARG A 35 1.02 -4.57 3.54
C ARG A 35 1.42 -4.63 5.02
N VAL A 36 0.47 -4.32 5.90
CA VAL A 36 0.61 -4.44 7.36
C VAL A 36 -0.72 -4.94 7.94
N GLU A 37 -0.65 -5.66 9.06
CA GLU A 37 -1.84 -6.31 9.66
C GLU A 37 -2.18 -5.73 11.03
N THR A 38 -1.27 -4.96 11.64
CA THR A 38 -1.43 -4.46 13.01
C THR A 38 -1.33 -2.93 13.06
N PRO A 39 -2.01 -2.29 14.03
CA PRO A 39 -1.88 -0.85 14.25
C PRO A 39 -0.42 -0.43 14.49
N ALA A 40 0.34 -1.21 15.26
CA ALA A 40 1.76 -0.94 15.51
C ALA A 40 2.60 -0.96 14.22
N ALA A 41 2.37 -1.95 13.35
CA ALA A 41 3.05 -2.02 12.05
C ALA A 41 2.66 -0.87 11.12
N MET A 42 1.39 -0.44 11.14
CA MET A 42 0.92 0.75 10.40
C MET A 42 1.63 2.01 10.88
N HIS A 43 1.66 2.26 12.20
CA HIS A 43 2.35 3.43 12.75
C HIS A 43 3.84 3.44 12.39
N HIS A 44 4.51 2.30 12.53
CA HIS A 44 5.91 2.17 12.16
C HIS A 44 6.14 2.42 10.66
N ALA A 45 5.29 1.87 9.79
CA ALA A 45 5.37 2.10 8.35
C ALA A 45 5.19 3.58 7.98
N LEU A 46 4.24 4.27 8.62
CA LEU A 46 4.02 5.72 8.40
C LEU A 46 5.22 6.56 8.87
N GLN A 47 5.82 6.23 10.01
CA GLN A 47 7.00 6.93 10.52
C GLN A 47 8.21 6.79 9.58
N GLN A 48 8.48 5.57 9.10
CA GLN A 48 9.57 5.29 8.16
C GLN A 48 9.43 6.09 6.86
N GLU A 49 8.21 6.29 6.39
CA GLU A 49 7.96 6.94 5.10
C GLU A 49 7.79 8.47 5.21
N THR A 50 7.47 8.98 6.39
CA THR A 50 7.44 10.43 6.66
C THR A 50 8.84 10.98 6.89
N ALA A 51 9.74 10.19 7.50
CA ALA A 51 11.15 10.56 7.70
C ALA A 51 12.01 10.57 6.42
N ARG A 52 11.45 10.11 5.29
CA ARG A 52 12.09 10.12 3.96
C ARG A 52 11.76 11.36 3.11
N ARG A 53 10.98 12.31 3.65
CA ARG A 53 10.74 13.64 3.06
C ARG A 53 11.78 14.62 3.57
#